data_AF-A0A8B6M7A2-F1
#
_entry.id   AF-A0A8B6M7A2-F1
#
_cell.length_a   1.000
_cell.length_b   1.000
_cell.length_c   1.000
_cell.angle_alpha   90.00
_cell.angle_beta   90.00
_cell.angle_gamma   90.00
#
_symmetry.space_group_name_H-M   'P 1'
#
loop_
_entity.id
_entity.type
_entity.pdbx_description
1 polymer ?
#
loop_
_entity_poly.entity_id
_entity_poly.type
_entity_poly.pdbx_seq_one_letter_code
_entity_poly.pdbx_strand_id
1 'polypeptide(L)'
;MKRFFRLDRRGFLIGAAGVALAGCDRISESDQAQDVFDGVNELSYKAQRLLIGADRLAPEFAATEISRNFRANGSIDPKAPSYRELVRDQFTSWKLNVGGLVEKARDYSLDELRALPSRTQITRHDCVEGWSCIGKWKGVLLSTLLDEVRVKPQARYVAFYCADRLGADEAASNPNEAESDQETDPDEQPPQTGAALDDPSTHSYETIDLIDARHPQTILAYDMNDRVLPVAHGAPLRLRVERQLGYKMAKYIMRIELVESFAGIGRGKGGYWEDRGYDWYAGI
;
A
#
# COMPACT_ATOMS: atom_id res chain seq x y z
N MET A 1 21.45 2.86 -67.79
CA MET A 1 20.01 3.18 -67.92
C MET A 1 19.47 3.39 -66.51
N LYS A 2 19.17 4.64 -66.12
CA LYS A 2 18.75 5.02 -64.76
C LYS A 2 17.31 4.53 -64.50
N ARG A 3 17.06 3.82 -63.40
CA ARG A 3 15.70 3.65 -62.84
C ARG A 3 15.70 4.13 -61.39
N PHE A 4 14.88 5.14 -61.17
CA PHE A 4 14.62 5.84 -59.92
C PHE A 4 13.93 4.94 -58.90
N PHE A 5 14.36 5.02 -57.65
CA PHE A 5 13.60 4.63 -56.47
C PHE A 5 12.34 5.51 -56.37
N ARG A 6 11.16 4.90 -56.28
CA ARG A 6 9.97 5.52 -55.66
C ARG A 6 9.61 4.66 -54.44
N LEU A 7 10.00 5.13 -53.26
CA LEU A 7 9.43 4.66 -51.99
C LEU A 7 8.13 5.43 -51.78
N ASP A 8 7.01 4.71 -51.85
CA ASP A 8 5.70 5.21 -51.45
C ASP A 8 5.63 5.32 -49.92
N ARG A 9 5.19 6.46 -49.41
CA ARG A 9 5.20 6.83 -47.97
C ARG A 9 4.05 6.19 -47.17
N ARG A 10 3.41 5.13 -47.69
CA ARG A 10 2.22 4.50 -47.07
C ARG A 10 2.44 3.14 -46.43
N GLY A 11 3.70 2.69 -46.29
CA GLY A 11 4.03 1.36 -45.77
C GLY A 11 4.62 1.26 -44.37
N PHE A 12 4.54 2.29 -43.51
CA PHE A 12 5.24 2.28 -42.20
C PHE A 12 4.32 2.20 -40.97
N LEU A 13 3.08 1.71 -41.09
CA LEU A 13 2.17 1.55 -39.94
C LEU A 13 1.69 0.12 -39.70
N ILE A 14 2.34 -0.89 -40.28
CA ILE A 14 2.06 -2.30 -39.98
C ILE A 14 3.40 -3.01 -39.79
N GLY A 15 3.96 -2.91 -38.58
CA GLY A 15 5.28 -3.45 -38.31
C GLY A 15 5.67 -3.42 -36.84
N ALA A 16 4.76 -3.79 -35.94
CA ALA A 16 5.09 -4.02 -34.52
C ALA A 16 4.28 -5.16 -33.87
N ALA A 17 3.58 -6.00 -34.66
CA ALA A 17 2.69 -7.05 -34.12
C ALA A 17 3.11 -8.48 -34.53
N GLY A 18 4.32 -8.70 -35.05
CA GLY A 18 4.59 -9.87 -35.89
C GLY A 18 5.80 -10.74 -35.57
N VAL A 19 6.47 -10.60 -34.43
CA VAL A 19 7.57 -11.51 -34.05
C VAL A 19 7.52 -11.80 -32.55
N ALA A 20 7.02 -13.00 -32.21
CA ALA A 20 7.49 -13.88 -31.12
C ALA A 20 6.37 -14.84 -30.60
N LEU A 21 5.69 -15.59 -31.47
CA LEU A 21 4.79 -16.69 -31.07
C LEU A 21 5.48 -18.07 -31.09
N ALA A 22 6.71 -18.15 -30.57
CA ALA A 22 7.43 -19.43 -30.45
C ALA A 22 8.47 -19.44 -29.30
N GLY A 23 8.18 -18.79 -28.16
CA GLY A 23 9.13 -18.73 -27.05
C GLY A 23 8.54 -18.35 -25.69
N CYS A 24 7.25 -18.63 -25.43
CA CYS A 24 6.56 -18.12 -24.25
C CYS A 24 7.03 -18.71 -22.90
N ASP A 25 7.64 -19.90 -22.86
CA ASP A 25 8.05 -20.49 -21.56
C ASP A 25 9.40 -19.99 -21.05
N ARG A 26 10.29 -19.51 -21.93
CA ARG A 26 11.64 -19.06 -21.51
C ARG A 26 11.78 -17.56 -21.24
N ILE A 27 10.77 -16.78 -21.62
CA ILE A 27 10.75 -15.33 -21.44
C ILE A 27 10.23 -14.97 -20.04
N SER A 28 9.36 -15.78 -19.43
CA SER A 28 8.82 -15.51 -18.09
C SER A 28 9.85 -15.65 -16.95
N GLU A 29 10.98 -16.32 -17.17
CA GLU A 29 12.02 -16.59 -16.16
C GLU A 29 13.28 -15.72 -16.33
N SER A 30 13.30 -14.79 -17.30
CA SER A 30 14.45 -13.91 -17.51
C SER A 30 14.26 -12.55 -16.84
N ASP A 31 15.25 -12.11 -16.07
CA ASP A 31 15.27 -10.78 -15.42
C ASP A 31 14.98 -9.64 -16.43
N GLN A 32 15.47 -9.78 -17.67
CA GLN A 32 15.24 -8.79 -18.74
C GLN A 32 13.78 -8.70 -19.20
N ALA A 33 12.99 -9.76 -19.07
CA ALA A 33 11.58 -9.71 -19.42
C ALA A 33 10.76 -9.04 -18.30
N GLN A 34 11.10 -9.30 -17.03
CA GLN A 34 10.49 -8.61 -15.90
C GLN A 34 10.78 -7.10 -15.96
N ASP A 35 12.02 -6.70 -16.27
CA ASP A 35 12.37 -5.29 -16.46
C ASP A 35 11.56 -4.60 -17.58
N VAL A 36 11.26 -5.32 -18.66
CA VAL A 36 10.43 -4.80 -19.76
C VAL A 36 8.97 -4.68 -19.33
N PHE A 37 8.42 -5.66 -18.61
CA PHE A 37 7.07 -5.59 -18.07
C PHE A 37 6.93 -4.46 -17.03
N ASP A 38 7.92 -4.28 -16.17
CA ASP A 38 7.99 -3.19 -15.20
C ASP A 38 8.07 -1.82 -15.90
N GLY A 39 8.83 -1.72 -16.99
CA GLY A 39 8.87 -0.53 -17.83
C GLY A 39 7.55 -0.21 -18.54
N VAL A 40 6.82 -1.24 -18.98
CA VAL A 40 5.46 -1.08 -19.56
C VAL A 40 4.44 -0.66 -18.50
N ASN A 41 4.55 -1.19 -17.28
CA ASN A 41 3.75 -0.76 -16.14
C ASN A 41 4.06 0.69 -15.78
N GLU A 42 5.35 1.08 -15.70
CA GLU A 42 5.75 2.47 -15.42
C GLU A 42 5.20 3.48 -16.45
N LEU A 43 5.23 3.11 -17.74
CA LEU A 43 4.67 3.94 -18.81
C LEU A 43 3.15 4.04 -18.70
N SER A 44 2.48 2.93 -18.38
CA SER A 44 1.03 2.88 -18.16
C SER A 44 0.62 3.74 -16.95
N TYR A 45 1.39 3.70 -15.85
CA TYR A 45 1.17 4.55 -14.68
C TYR A 45 1.37 6.03 -14.98
N LYS A 46 2.43 6.39 -15.71
CA LYS A 46 2.66 7.78 -16.13
C LYS A 46 1.51 8.28 -17.03
N ALA A 47 1.05 7.44 -17.95
CA ALA A 47 -0.08 7.78 -18.84
C ALA A 47 -1.40 7.92 -18.05
N GLN A 48 -1.71 6.98 -17.16
CA GLN A 48 -2.89 7.05 -16.30
C GLN A 48 -2.88 8.31 -15.43
N ARG A 49 -1.73 8.70 -14.88
CA ARG A 49 -1.59 9.96 -14.10
C ARG A 49 -1.76 11.22 -14.93
N LEU A 50 -1.21 11.26 -16.15
CA LEU A 50 -1.43 12.37 -17.07
C LEU A 50 -2.91 12.54 -17.43
N LEU A 51 -3.66 11.44 -17.52
CA LEU A 51 -5.09 11.45 -17.86
C LEU A 51 -6.00 11.76 -16.65
N ILE A 52 -5.70 11.19 -15.48
CA ILE A 52 -6.51 11.36 -14.26
C ILE A 52 -6.24 12.70 -13.58
N GLY A 53 -5.03 13.24 -13.69
CA GLY A 53 -4.56 14.41 -12.96
C GLY A 53 -4.06 14.03 -11.56
N ALA A 54 -2.87 14.53 -11.19
CA ALA A 54 -2.26 14.26 -9.89
C ALA A 54 -3.11 14.78 -8.71
N ASP A 55 -3.86 15.85 -8.93
CA ASP A 55 -4.67 16.53 -7.90
C ASP A 55 -6.14 16.09 -7.88
N ARG A 56 -6.52 15.10 -8.69
CA ARG A 56 -7.92 14.65 -8.72
C ARG A 56 -8.26 13.92 -7.41
N LEU A 57 -9.21 14.50 -6.70
CA LEU A 57 -9.80 13.93 -5.50
C LEU A 57 -10.66 12.70 -5.84
N ALA A 58 -10.52 11.66 -5.03
CA ALA A 58 -11.50 10.59 -4.87
C ALA A 58 -12.85 11.18 -4.40
N PRO A 59 -13.98 10.60 -4.86
CA PRO A 59 -15.31 11.04 -4.45
C PRO A 59 -15.48 11.02 -2.92
N GLU A 60 -16.09 12.07 -2.39
CA GLU A 60 -16.55 12.11 -1.01
C GLU A 60 -18.07 11.99 -0.95
N PHE A 61 -18.57 11.31 0.08
CA PHE A 61 -19.96 10.90 0.22
C PHE A 61 -20.65 11.63 1.39
N ALA A 62 -21.98 11.64 1.39
CA ALA A 62 -22.75 12.19 2.49
C ALA A 62 -22.70 11.28 3.72
N ALA A 63 -22.88 11.85 4.92
CA ALA A 63 -22.94 11.08 6.17
C ALA A 63 -24.06 10.02 6.18
N THR A 64 -25.14 10.24 5.42
CA THR A 64 -26.24 9.29 5.25
C THR A 64 -25.86 8.06 4.43
N GLU A 65 -24.75 8.09 3.70
CA GLU A 65 -24.26 7.01 2.86
C GLU A 65 -23.23 6.12 3.58
N ILE A 66 -22.82 6.49 4.80
CA ILE A 66 -21.92 5.68 5.62
C ILE A 66 -22.53 4.28 5.81
N SER A 67 -21.73 3.25 5.51
CA SER A 67 -22.16 1.86 5.59
C SER A 67 -22.51 1.51 7.04
N ARG A 68 -23.65 0.83 7.25
CA ARG A 68 -24.11 0.40 8.59
C ARG A 68 -23.08 -0.48 9.30
N ASN A 69 -22.44 -1.35 8.52
CA ASN A 69 -21.33 -2.18 8.97
C ASN A 69 -20.17 -1.95 7.99
N PHE A 70 -19.03 -1.52 8.50
CA PHE A 70 -17.81 -1.41 7.71
C PHE A 70 -17.05 -2.73 7.86
N ARG A 71 -16.95 -3.52 6.80
CA ARG A 71 -16.28 -4.82 6.85
C ARG A 71 -14.79 -4.63 7.18
N ALA A 72 -14.31 -5.31 8.22
CA ALA A 72 -12.89 -5.45 8.47
C ALA A 72 -12.35 -6.54 7.53
N ASN A 73 -11.20 -6.29 6.92
CA ASN A 73 -10.58 -7.15 5.93
C ASN A 73 -9.16 -7.50 6.35
N GLY A 74 -8.63 -8.63 5.90
CA GLY A 74 -7.33 -9.12 6.32
C GLY A 74 -7.17 -9.27 7.84
N SER A 75 -5.97 -9.04 8.41
CA SER A 75 -5.76 -9.23 9.86
C SER A 75 -6.60 -8.27 10.71
N ILE A 76 -7.47 -8.78 11.60
CA ILE A 76 -8.34 -7.95 12.47
C ILE A 76 -7.91 -7.93 13.94
N ASP A 77 -6.89 -8.69 14.31
CA ASP A 77 -6.35 -8.75 15.68
C ASP A 77 -4.90 -9.26 15.64
N PRO A 78 -3.90 -8.36 15.55
CA PRO A 78 -2.50 -8.74 15.53
C PRO A 78 -2.10 -9.55 16.78
N LYS A 79 -1.33 -10.62 16.58
CA LYS A 79 -1.00 -11.56 17.66
C LYS A 79 0.32 -11.29 18.36
N ALA A 80 1.16 -10.43 17.79
CA ALA A 80 2.44 -10.00 18.36
C ALA A 80 2.27 -9.53 19.82
N PRO A 81 2.97 -10.15 20.80
CA PRO A 81 2.89 -9.75 22.21
C PRO A 81 3.15 -8.27 22.43
N SER A 82 4.14 -7.70 21.72
CA SER A 82 4.46 -6.27 21.77
C SER A 82 3.26 -5.39 21.42
N TYR A 83 2.54 -5.68 20.33
CA TYR A 83 1.34 -4.95 19.94
C TYR A 83 0.20 -5.13 20.96
N ARG A 84 0.04 -6.35 21.51
CA ARG A 84 -1.01 -6.62 22.51
C ARG A 84 -0.79 -5.84 23.81
N GLU A 85 0.45 -5.55 24.18
CA GLU A 85 0.75 -4.66 25.30
C GLU A 85 0.29 -3.23 25.02
N LEU A 86 0.50 -2.73 23.81
CA LEU A 86 -0.02 -1.42 23.37
C LEU A 86 -1.55 -1.37 23.37
N VAL A 87 -2.23 -2.47 23.01
CA VAL A 87 -3.69 -2.52 23.12
C VAL A 87 -4.14 -2.40 24.59
N ARG A 88 -3.44 -3.05 25.53
CA ARG A 88 -3.77 -3.01 26.97
C ARG A 88 -3.55 -1.62 27.58
N ASP A 89 -2.53 -0.91 27.13
CA ASP A 89 -2.24 0.45 27.59
C ASP A 89 -2.98 1.54 26.79
N GLN A 90 -3.89 1.14 25.91
CA GLN A 90 -4.69 2.01 25.05
C GLN A 90 -3.83 2.89 24.12
N PHE A 91 -2.70 2.36 23.66
CA PHE A 91 -1.72 2.99 22.77
C PHE A 91 -1.08 4.24 23.37
N THR A 92 -1.04 4.36 24.69
CA THR A 92 -0.42 5.51 25.37
C THR A 92 1.11 5.50 25.26
N SER A 93 1.72 4.31 25.18
CA SER A 93 3.16 4.16 24.95
C SER A 93 3.54 4.03 23.46
N TRP A 94 2.55 3.89 22.56
CA TRP A 94 2.80 3.73 21.13
C TRP A 94 3.46 4.99 20.53
N LYS A 95 4.38 4.76 19.59
CA LYS A 95 5.06 5.77 18.81
C LYS A 95 5.13 5.36 17.35
N LEU A 96 4.89 6.31 16.45
CA LEU A 96 5.21 6.19 15.03
C LEU A 96 6.66 6.60 14.80
N ASN A 97 7.52 5.68 14.41
CA ASN A 97 8.87 5.99 13.97
C ASN A 97 8.86 6.44 12.50
N VAL A 98 9.42 7.61 12.19
CA VAL A 98 9.55 8.11 10.81
C VAL A 98 11.02 8.32 10.48
N GLY A 99 11.53 7.58 9.50
CA GLY A 99 12.95 7.51 9.16
C GLY A 99 13.25 7.28 7.67
N GLY A 100 14.40 6.68 7.39
CA GLY A 100 14.91 6.47 6.04
C GLY A 100 15.54 7.73 5.43
N LEU A 101 15.19 8.04 4.17
CA LEU A 101 15.68 9.17 3.39
C LEU A 101 15.03 10.50 3.82
N VAL A 102 15.30 10.92 5.06
CA VAL A 102 14.82 12.16 5.67
C VAL A 102 15.97 12.93 6.32
N GLU A 103 15.88 14.25 6.44
CA GLU A 103 16.86 15.05 7.20
C GLU A 103 16.63 14.96 8.71
N LYS A 104 15.39 14.78 9.14
CA LYS A 104 14.97 14.82 10.55
C LYS A 104 14.13 13.59 10.90
N ALA A 105 14.79 12.45 11.07
CA ALA A 105 14.13 11.27 11.59
C ALA A 105 13.55 11.57 12.99
N ARG A 106 12.32 11.14 13.25
CA ARG A 106 11.59 11.49 14.47
C ARG A 106 10.52 10.44 14.80
N ASP A 107 10.29 10.29 16.10
CA ASP A 107 9.15 9.55 16.65
C ASP A 107 8.01 10.48 17.01
N TYR A 108 6.78 10.07 16.72
CA TYR A 108 5.55 10.79 17.07
C TYR A 108 4.67 9.95 17.98
N SER A 109 4.22 10.52 19.10
CA SER A 109 3.07 9.96 19.84
C SER A 109 1.77 10.13 19.09
N LEU A 110 0.77 9.35 19.48
CA LEU A 110 -0.59 9.51 18.97
C LEU A 110 -1.15 10.91 19.25
N ASP A 111 -0.86 11.49 20.41
CA ASP A 111 -1.27 12.86 20.76
C ASP A 111 -0.60 13.92 19.89
N GLU A 112 0.69 13.77 19.59
CA GLU A 112 1.39 14.65 18.65
C GLU A 112 0.77 14.56 17.26
N LEU A 113 0.46 13.35 16.76
CA LEU A 113 -0.21 13.18 15.47
C LEU A 113 -1.62 13.81 15.45
N ARG A 114 -2.36 13.74 16.56
CA ARG A 114 -3.68 14.38 16.71
C ARG A 114 -3.59 15.91 16.73
N ALA A 115 -2.48 16.47 17.16
CA ALA A 115 -2.24 17.92 17.20
C ALA A 115 -1.81 18.51 15.83
N LEU A 116 -1.37 17.68 14.90
CA LEU A 116 -0.98 18.12 13.55
C LEU A 116 -2.21 18.42 12.66
N PRO A 117 -2.02 19.22 11.59
CA PRO A 117 -3.02 19.41 10.54
C PRO A 117 -3.68 18.10 10.10
N SER A 118 -4.97 18.00 10.37
CA SER A 118 -5.79 16.82 10.08
C SER A 118 -6.95 17.18 9.17
N ARG A 119 -7.48 16.17 8.50
CA ARG A 119 -8.71 16.27 7.72
C ARG A 119 -9.67 15.16 8.09
N THR A 120 -10.93 15.40 7.79
CA THR A 120 -11.99 14.41 7.88
C THR A 120 -12.56 14.20 6.49
N GLN A 121 -12.75 12.94 6.09
CA GLN A 121 -13.25 12.56 4.78
C GLN A 121 -14.24 11.40 4.92
N ILE A 122 -15.29 11.41 4.10
CA ILE A 122 -16.21 10.29 3.98
C ILE A 122 -15.98 9.66 2.62
N THR A 123 -15.29 8.53 2.59
CA THR A 123 -14.78 7.93 1.36
C THR A 123 -15.13 6.45 1.28
N ARG A 124 -15.13 5.92 0.06
CA ARG A 124 -15.37 4.52 -0.20
C ARG A 124 -14.06 3.74 -0.15
N HIS A 125 -14.09 2.60 0.49
CA HIS A 125 -13.04 1.60 0.47
C HIS A 125 -13.47 0.50 -0.50
N ASP A 126 -12.68 0.30 -1.56
CA ASP A 126 -12.93 -0.68 -2.60
C ASP A 126 -11.98 -1.87 -2.41
N CYS A 127 -12.51 -3.04 -2.04
CA CYS A 127 -11.72 -4.25 -1.82
C CYS A 127 -11.60 -5.08 -3.11
N VAL A 128 -10.45 -5.73 -3.27
CA VAL A 128 -10.18 -6.69 -4.35
C VAL A 128 -11.10 -7.92 -4.29
N GLU A 129 -11.61 -8.27 -3.12
CA GLU A 129 -12.58 -9.35 -2.90
C GLU A 129 -14.01 -9.04 -3.45
N GLY A 130 -14.19 -7.94 -4.20
CA GLY A 130 -15.44 -7.63 -4.90
C GLY A 130 -16.50 -6.91 -4.07
N TRP A 131 -16.13 -6.31 -2.94
CA TRP A 131 -17.04 -5.52 -2.11
C TRP A 131 -16.50 -4.11 -1.83
N SER A 132 -17.39 -3.20 -1.45
CA SER A 132 -17.02 -1.84 -1.04
C SER A 132 -17.78 -1.39 0.21
N CYS A 133 -17.18 -0.48 0.97
CA CYS A 133 -17.75 0.10 2.19
C CYS A 133 -17.44 1.59 2.27
N ILE A 134 -18.41 2.42 2.66
CA ILE A 134 -18.23 3.86 2.88
C ILE A 134 -18.00 4.09 4.37
N GLY A 135 -16.91 4.78 4.70
CA GLY A 135 -16.52 5.12 6.06
C GLY A 135 -16.12 6.58 6.18
N LYS A 136 -16.32 7.14 7.37
CA LYS A 136 -15.80 8.46 7.75
C LYS A 136 -14.47 8.29 8.46
N TRP A 137 -13.43 8.95 7.98
CA TRP A 137 -12.07 8.84 8.49
C TRP A 137 -11.56 10.21 8.92
N LYS A 138 -10.85 10.27 10.04
CA LYS A 138 -10.10 11.45 10.44
C LYS A 138 -8.67 11.07 10.77
N GLY A 139 -7.75 11.89 10.27
CA GLY A 139 -6.33 11.62 10.35
C GLY A 139 -5.47 12.81 9.98
N VAL A 140 -4.20 12.72 10.34
CA VAL A 140 -3.17 13.69 9.94
C VAL A 140 -2.87 13.54 8.45
N LEU A 141 -2.63 14.66 7.77
CA LEU A 141 -2.17 14.65 6.38
C LEU A 141 -0.77 14.03 6.31
N LEU A 142 -0.59 13.02 5.46
CA LEU A 142 0.73 12.41 5.30
C LEU A 142 1.76 13.42 4.78
N SER A 143 1.34 14.31 3.87
CA SER A 143 2.18 15.42 3.38
C SER A 143 2.76 16.30 4.49
N THR A 144 1.97 16.58 5.54
CA THR A 144 2.45 17.35 6.70
C THR A 144 3.60 16.65 7.41
N LEU A 145 3.51 15.34 7.64
CA LEU A 145 4.62 14.58 8.23
C LEU A 145 5.86 14.62 7.34
N LEU A 146 5.68 14.42 6.04
CA LEU A 146 6.76 14.45 5.05
C LEU A 146 7.50 15.80 5.04
N ASP A 147 6.77 16.90 5.21
CA ASP A 147 7.36 18.24 5.27
C ASP A 147 8.11 18.48 6.59
N GLU A 148 7.58 18.01 7.72
CA GLU A 148 8.26 18.13 9.03
C GLU A 148 9.60 17.39 9.09
N VAL A 149 9.63 16.15 8.57
CA VAL A 149 10.85 15.32 8.57
C VAL A 149 11.85 15.70 7.47
N ARG A 150 11.42 16.53 6.52
CA ARG A 150 12.19 16.99 5.35
C ARG A 150 12.72 15.82 4.53
N VAL A 151 11.86 15.27 3.66
CA VAL A 151 12.21 14.20 2.73
C VAL A 151 13.39 14.59 1.85
N LYS A 152 14.39 13.72 1.75
CA LYS A 152 15.57 13.92 0.89
C LYS A 152 15.22 13.75 -0.59
N PRO A 153 15.93 14.43 -1.52
CA PRO A 153 15.62 14.37 -2.95
C PRO A 153 15.68 12.99 -3.60
N GLN A 154 16.40 12.03 -3.00
CA GLN A 154 16.53 10.66 -3.50
C GLN A 154 15.32 9.77 -3.15
N ALA A 155 14.49 10.18 -2.19
CA ALA A 155 13.32 9.40 -1.82
C ALA A 155 12.32 9.37 -2.98
N ARG A 156 11.75 8.20 -3.24
CA ARG A 156 10.74 7.98 -4.28
C ARG A 156 9.45 7.39 -3.71
N TYR A 157 9.57 6.63 -2.62
CA TYR A 157 8.48 5.89 -2.01
C TYR A 157 8.44 6.07 -0.50
N VAL A 158 7.28 5.80 0.07
CA VAL A 158 7.02 5.72 1.51
C VAL A 158 6.70 4.27 1.82
N ALA A 159 7.51 3.63 2.66
CA ALA A 159 7.27 2.29 3.17
C ALA A 159 6.64 2.34 4.56
N PHE A 160 5.58 1.59 4.77
CA PHE A 160 4.86 1.43 6.03
C PHE A 160 5.13 0.03 6.57
N TYR A 161 5.56 -0.07 7.81
CA TYR A 161 5.75 -1.35 8.51
C TYR A 161 4.70 -1.48 9.61
N CYS A 162 4.03 -2.62 9.62
CA CYS A 162 2.84 -2.85 10.42
C CYS A 162 3.12 -3.79 11.60
N ALA A 163 2.19 -3.86 12.54
CA ALA A 163 2.27 -4.78 13.68
C ALA A 163 1.63 -6.16 13.44
N ASP A 164 0.96 -6.36 12.30
CA ASP A 164 0.36 -7.64 11.94
C ASP A 164 1.27 -8.50 11.06
N ARG A 165 0.97 -9.79 11.06
CA ARG A 165 1.51 -10.75 10.11
C ARG A 165 0.35 -11.24 9.23
N LEU A 166 0.22 -10.65 8.04
CA LEU A 166 -0.82 -11.04 7.09
C LEU A 166 -0.67 -12.54 6.74
N GLY A 167 -1.77 -13.22 6.42
CA GLY A 167 -1.84 -14.68 6.35
C GLY A 167 -1.96 -15.36 7.73
N ALA A 168 -0.96 -15.23 8.61
CA ALA A 168 -0.95 -15.96 9.88
C ALA A 168 -1.94 -15.39 10.92
N ASP A 169 -1.96 -14.08 11.10
CA ASP A 169 -2.92 -13.43 12.00
C ASP A 169 -4.34 -13.46 11.40
N GLU A 170 -4.46 -13.45 10.07
CA GLU A 170 -5.70 -13.66 9.33
C GLU A 170 -6.31 -15.02 9.63
N ALA A 171 -5.55 -16.10 9.41
CA ALA A 171 -5.98 -17.46 9.68
C ALA A 171 -6.38 -17.68 11.15
N ALA A 172 -5.68 -17.02 12.09
CA ALA A 172 -6.02 -17.06 13.50
C ALA A 172 -7.30 -16.27 13.85
N SER A 173 -7.66 -15.27 13.04
CA SER A 173 -8.80 -14.38 13.29
C SER A 173 -10.09 -14.84 12.60
N ASN A 174 -10.00 -15.54 11.47
CA ASN A 174 -11.14 -16.11 10.79
C ASN A 174 -10.81 -17.47 10.15
N PRO A 175 -10.95 -18.58 10.89
CA PRO A 175 -10.58 -19.92 10.42
C PRO A 175 -11.35 -20.37 9.16
N ASN A 176 -12.54 -19.80 8.91
CA ASN A 176 -13.41 -20.19 7.80
C ASN A 176 -13.19 -19.35 6.52
N GLU A 177 -12.48 -18.22 6.60
CA GLU A 177 -12.06 -17.42 5.42
C GLU A 177 -10.64 -17.77 4.96
N ALA A 178 -9.87 -18.51 5.76
CA ALA A 178 -8.51 -18.92 5.44
C ALA A 178 -8.42 -19.89 4.23
N GLU A 179 -9.52 -20.51 3.80
CA GLU A 179 -9.47 -21.57 2.77
C GLU A 179 -9.71 -21.08 1.32
N SER A 180 -10.14 -19.83 1.06
CA SER A 180 -10.61 -19.47 -0.29
C SER A 180 -9.55 -18.96 -1.26
N ASP A 181 -8.45 -18.34 -0.81
CA ASP A 181 -7.45 -17.74 -1.72
C ASP A 181 -5.98 -17.93 -1.26
N GLN A 182 -5.72 -18.86 -0.35
CA GLN A 182 -4.37 -19.09 0.16
C GLN A 182 -3.58 -20.00 -0.79
N GLU A 183 -2.82 -19.39 -1.70
CA GLU A 183 -1.52 -19.96 -2.06
C GLU A 183 -0.62 -19.75 -0.83
N THR A 184 -0.77 -20.64 0.16
CA THR A 184 0.14 -20.65 1.31
C THR A 184 1.53 -20.86 0.75
N ASP A 185 2.46 -19.95 1.02
CA ASP A 185 3.85 -20.23 0.77
C ASP A 185 4.21 -21.51 1.53
N PRO A 186 4.58 -22.61 0.84
CA PRO A 186 4.84 -23.90 1.49
C PRO A 186 6.01 -23.84 2.47
N ASP A 187 6.85 -22.80 2.41
CA ASP A 187 7.96 -22.57 3.33
C ASP A 187 7.59 -21.66 4.53
N GLU A 188 6.40 -21.04 4.57
CA GLU A 188 5.98 -20.13 5.65
C GLU A 188 5.22 -20.86 6.76
N GLN A 189 5.95 -21.57 7.63
CA GLN A 189 5.36 -22.17 8.84
C GLN A 189 5.07 -21.09 9.90
N PRO A 190 3.86 -21.03 10.48
CA PRO A 190 3.54 -20.01 11.46
C PRO A 190 4.39 -20.20 12.72
N PRO A 191 5.15 -19.17 13.15
CA PRO A 191 5.88 -19.21 14.41
C PRO A 191 4.93 -19.38 15.60
N GLN A 192 5.25 -20.34 16.47
CA GLN A 192 4.40 -20.80 17.57
C GLN A 192 4.74 -20.14 18.93
N THR A 193 5.73 -19.25 18.99
CA THR A 193 6.24 -18.67 20.25
C THR A 193 6.24 -17.14 20.23
N GLY A 194 6.09 -16.53 21.41
CA GLY A 194 5.95 -15.06 21.55
C GLY A 194 7.09 -14.26 20.92
N ALA A 195 8.34 -14.67 21.12
CA ALA A 195 9.51 -13.98 20.54
C ALA A 195 9.56 -14.05 19.00
N ALA A 196 9.03 -15.12 18.41
CA ALA A 196 8.97 -15.28 16.96
C ALA A 196 7.77 -14.54 16.33
N LEU A 197 6.70 -14.29 17.10
CA LEU A 197 5.60 -13.42 16.67
C LEU A 197 6.00 -11.94 16.65
N ASP A 198 6.98 -11.54 17.46
CA ASP A 198 7.51 -10.17 17.49
C ASP A 198 8.65 -9.94 16.47
N ASP A 199 9.00 -10.94 15.65
CA ASP A 199 10.06 -10.80 14.64
C ASP A 199 9.63 -9.81 13.53
N PRO A 200 10.27 -8.62 13.40
CA PRO A 200 9.90 -7.61 12.41
C PRO A 200 9.98 -8.10 10.96
N SER A 201 10.78 -9.12 10.66
CA SER A 201 10.90 -9.67 9.30
C SER A 201 9.65 -10.41 8.84
N THR A 202 8.81 -10.84 9.78
CA THR A 202 7.56 -11.56 9.53
C THR A 202 6.33 -10.64 9.48
N HIS A 203 6.53 -9.35 9.74
CA HIS A 203 5.47 -8.37 9.75
C HIS A 203 5.12 -7.88 8.36
N SER A 204 3.85 -7.52 8.18
CA SER A 204 3.39 -6.95 6.93
C SER A 204 4.00 -5.58 6.70
N TYR A 205 4.12 -5.24 5.42
CA TYR A 205 4.58 -3.94 4.99
C TYR A 205 3.87 -3.55 3.70
N GLU A 206 3.84 -2.26 3.44
CA GLU A 206 3.21 -1.69 2.26
C GLU A 206 3.99 -0.47 1.78
N THR A 207 3.95 -0.16 0.49
CA THR A 207 4.52 1.08 -0.05
C THR A 207 3.59 1.84 -0.98
N ILE A 208 3.73 3.17 -0.98
CA ILE A 208 3.14 4.06 -1.99
C ILE A 208 4.23 5.03 -2.50
N ASP A 209 4.06 5.58 -3.71
CA ASP A 209 4.97 6.64 -4.17
C ASP A 209 4.73 7.99 -3.46
N LEU A 210 5.71 8.88 -3.58
CA LEU A 210 5.62 10.22 -3.02
C LEU A 210 4.54 11.12 -3.64
N ILE A 211 4.02 10.80 -4.82
CA ILE A 211 2.95 11.57 -5.44
C ILE A 211 1.65 11.29 -4.68
N ASP A 212 1.29 10.02 -4.51
CA ASP A 212 0.11 9.62 -3.75
C ASP A 212 0.30 9.90 -2.25
N ALA A 213 1.52 9.78 -1.71
CA ALA A 213 1.79 10.14 -0.32
C ALA A 213 1.55 11.63 -0.03
N ARG A 214 1.75 12.50 -1.03
CA ARG A 214 1.53 13.95 -0.92
C ARG A 214 0.13 14.38 -1.34
N HIS A 215 -0.70 13.45 -1.83
CA HIS A 215 -2.06 13.75 -2.25
C HIS A 215 -2.89 14.29 -1.07
N PRO A 216 -3.73 15.32 -1.27
CA PRO A 216 -4.46 15.98 -0.18
C PRO A 216 -5.46 15.09 0.56
N GLN A 217 -5.85 13.92 0.01
CA GLN A 217 -6.72 12.93 0.68
C GLN A 217 -5.96 11.73 1.25
N THR A 218 -4.62 11.73 1.19
CA THR A 218 -3.81 10.69 1.81
C THR A 218 -3.55 11.04 3.27
N ILE A 219 -4.11 10.25 4.17
CA ILE A 219 -4.04 10.48 5.61
C ILE A 219 -3.57 9.25 6.38
N LEU A 220 -2.98 9.51 7.54
CA LEU A 220 -2.83 8.51 8.60
C LEU A 220 -4.00 8.68 9.57
N ALA A 221 -5.00 7.83 9.42
CA ALA A 221 -6.24 7.89 10.17
C ALA A 221 -6.10 7.25 11.55
N TYR A 222 -6.57 7.97 12.57
CA TYR A 222 -6.61 7.54 13.98
C TYR A 222 -8.05 7.51 14.53
N ASP A 223 -9.03 8.04 13.78
CA ASP A 223 -10.45 7.95 14.10
C ASP A 223 -11.26 7.46 12.89
N MET A 224 -12.32 6.70 13.17
CA MET A 224 -13.26 6.14 12.21
C MET A 224 -14.70 6.31 12.70
N ASN A 225 -15.59 6.81 11.86
CA ASN A 225 -17.02 7.01 12.16
C ASN A 225 -17.25 7.72 13.50
N ASP A 226 -16.52 8.82 13.71
CA ASP A 226 -16.58 9.68 14.90
C ASP A 226 -16.16 8.99 16.21
N ARG A 227 -15.39 7.91 16.12
CA ARG A 227 -14.83 7.15 17.25
C ARG A 227 -13.34 6.90 17.05
N VAL A 228 -12.65 6.60 18.14
CA VAL A 228 -11.27 6.09 18.08
C VAL A 228 -11.23 4.87 17.16
N LEU A 229 -10.22 4.80 16.30
CA LEU A 229 -10.05 3.70 15.36
C LEU A 229 -10.05 2.35 16.10
N PRO A 230 -10.97 1.43 15.79
CA PRO A 230 -10.98 0.10 16.42
C PRO A 230 -9.80 -0.75 15.96
N VAL A 231 -9.35 -1.69 16.82
CA VAL A 231 -8.26 -2.63 16.48
C VAL A 231 -8.57 -3.37 15.18
N ALA A 232 -9.78 -3.91 15.01
CA ALA A 232 -10.19 -4.58 13.78
C ALA A 232 -10.03 -3.75 12.48
N HIS A 233 -9.92 -2.42 12.60
CA HIS A 233 -9.75 -1.52 11.47
C HIS A 233 -8.34 -0.89 11.42
N GLY A 234 -7.38 -1.38 12.20
CA GLY A 234 -5.98 -0.98 12.12
C GLY A 234 -5.54 0.04 13.16
N ALA A 235 -6.11 0.03 14.37
CA ALA A 235 -5.63 0.87 15.47
C ALA A 235 -4.11 0.73 15.72
N PRO A 236 -3.44 1.74 16.29
CA PRO A 236 -3.95 3.09 16.55
C PRO A 236 -3.94 3.98 15.30
N LEU A 237 -3.30 3.53 14.23
CA LEU A 237 -3.05 4.31 13.03
C LEU A 237 -3.11 3.43 11.78
N ARG A 238 -3.89 3.86 10.79
CA ARG A 238 -3.97 3.22 9.47
C ARG A 238 -3.72 4.22 8.34
N LEU A 239 -3.22 3.74 7.22
CA LEU A 239 -3.15 4.48 5.98
C LEU A 239 -4.53 4.54 5.34
N ARG A 240 -4.85 5.70 4.77
CA ARG A 240 -5.94 5.92 3.82
C ARG A 240 -5.35 6.59 2.60
N VAL A 241 -5.35 5.88 1.47
CA VAL A 241 -4.91 6.34 0.16
C VAL A 241 -6.05 6.14 -0.84
N GLU A 242 -6.95 7.12 -0.90
CA GLU A 242 -8.30 6.95 -1.48
C GLU A 242 -8.35 6.74 -3.00
N ARG A 243 -7.19 6.73 -3.65
CA ARG A 243 -7.03 6.49 -5.09
C ARG A 243 -6.54 5.08 -5.41
N GLN A 244 -6.42 4.20 -4.41
CA GLN A 244 -5.93 2.84 -4.55
C GLN A 244 -6.87 1.84 -3.87
N LEU A 245 -6.77 0.57 -4.27
CA LEU A 245 -7.53 -0.53 -3.69
C LEU A 245 -7.20 -0.78 -2.21
N GLY A 246 -8.13 -1.45 -1.54
CA GLY A 246 -8.13 -1.61 -0.09
C GLY A 246 -6.91 -2.30 0.51
N TYR A 247 -6.24 -3.20 -0.23
CA TYR A 247 -5.05 -3.89 0.27
C TYR A 247 -3.85 -2.96 0.43
N LYS A 248 -3.79 -1.87 -0.34
CA LYS A 248 -2.78 -0.80 -0.21
C LYS A 248 -2.94 0.05 1.05
N MET A 249 -4.08 -0.06 1.74
CA MET A 249 -4.41 0.78 2.90
C MET A 249 -3.96 0.14 4.21
N ALA A 250 -2.64 0.12 4.42
CA ALA A 250 -1.94 -0.46 5.56
C ALA A 250 -2.60 -0.16 6.92
N LYS A 251 -2.58 -1.15 7.81
CA LYS A 251 -3.15 -1.10 9.17
C LYS A 251 -2.05 -1.27 10.21
N TYR A 252 -2.33 -0.89 11.45
CA TYR A 252 -1.41 -1.15 12.58
C TYR A 252 -0.02 -0.55 12.35
N ILE A 253 0.05 0.64 11.75
CA ILE A 253 1.32 1.22 11.32
C ILE A 253 2.18 1.52 12.54
N MET A 254 3.41 0.99 12.55
CA MET A 254 4.40 1.18 13.61
C MET A 254 5.54 2.08 13.15
N ARG A 255 5.88 2.02 11.86
CA ARG A 255 7.03 2.74 11.30
C ARG A 255 6.79 3.13 9.86
N ILE A 256 7.38 4.28 9.49
CA ILE A 256 7.46 4.78 8.13
C ILE A 256 8.93 4.97 7.75
N GLU A 257 9.33 4.52 6.58
CA GLU A 257 10.64 4.81 6.00
C GLU A 257 10.52 5.39 4.59
N LEU A 258 11.27 6.46 4.34
CA LEU A 258 11.41 7.03 3.00
C LEU A 258 12.50 6.28 2.26
N VAL A 259 12.18 5.73 1.09
CA VAL A 259 13.09 4.83 0.36
C VAL A 259 13.19 5.21 -1.11
N GLU A 260 14.32 4.87 -1.72
CA GLU A 260 14.59 5.12 -3.14
C GLU A 260 14.04 3.99 -4.02
N SER A 261 14.09 2.75 -3.55
CA SER A 261 13.65 1.56 -4.27
C SER A 261 13.17 0.47 -3.30
N PHE A 262 12.53 -0.57 -3.85
CA PHE A 262 12.06 -1.72 -3.08
C PHE A 262 13.10 -2.81 -2.90
N ALA A 263 14.25 -2.75 -3.59
CA ALA A 263 15.20 -3.87 -3.67
C ALA A 263 15.69 -4.42 -2.32
N GLY A 264 15.63 -3.61 -1.25
CA GLY A 264 15.99 -4.01 0.12
C GLY A 264 14.82 -4.30 1.05
N ILE A 265 13.58 -4.39 0.55
CA ILE A 265 12.36 -4.54 1.34
C ILE A 265 11.60 -5.77 0.85
N GLY A 266 11.31 -6.70 1.76
CA GLY A 266 10.61 -7.95 1.45
C GLY A 266 11.23 -8.69 0.26
N ARG A 267 10.42 -9.06 -0.73
CA ARG A 267 10.88 -9.69 -1.99
C ARG A 267 11.13 -8.69 -3.11
N GLY A 268 11.22 -7.40 -2.79
CA GLY A 268 11.55 -6.35 -3.74
C GLY A 268 10.39 -5.88 -4.62
N LYS A 269 9.14 -6.28 -4.33
CA LYS A 269 7.98 -5.92 -5.16
C LYS A 269 7.11 -4.80 -4.57
N GLY A 270 7.46 -4.30 -3.39
CA GLY A 270 6.89 -3.07 -2.85
C GLY A 270 5.70 -3.24 -1.91
N GLY A 271 5.38 -4.46 -1.47
CA GLY A 271 4.37 -4.71 -0.44
C GLY A 271 4.13 -6.20 -0.24
N TYR A 272 3.45 -6.56 0.85
CA TYR A 272 3.20 -7.95 1.20
C TYR A 272 2.41 -8.72 0.13
N TRP A 273 1.41 -8.07 -0.48
CA TRP A 273 0.56 -8.68 -1.51
C TRP A 273 1.23 -8.66 -2.88
N GLU A 274 2.00 -7.62 -3.18
CA GLU A 274 2.80 -7.47 -4.40
C GLU A 274 3.90 -8.53 -4.48
N ASP A 275 4.51 -8.84 -3.34
CA ASP A 275 5.44 -9.97 -3.18
C ASP A 275 4.79 -11.32 -3.57
N ARG A 276 3.45 -11.38 -3.61
CA ARG A 276 2.60 -12.52 -3.97
C ARG A 276 1.82 -12.30 -5.28
N GLY A 277 2.23 -11.34 -6.10
CA GLY A 277 1.73 -11.17 -7.47
C GLY A 277 0.60 -10.16 -7.66
N TYR A 278 0.25 -9.38 -6.62
CA TYR A 278 -0.69 -8.27 -6.76
C TYR A 278 -0.04 -7.07 -7.47
N ASP A 279 -0.87 -6.22 -8.08
CA ASP A 279 -0.42 -5.03 -8.81
C ASP A 279 0.05 -3.92 -7.86
N TRP A 280 1.26 -3.40 -8.02
CA TRP A 280 1.80 -2.46 -7.03
C TRP A 280 1.06 -1.10 -6.94
N TYR A 281 0.58 -0.54 -8.05
CA TYR A 281 -0.09 0.77 -8.01
C TYR A 281 -1.55 0.65 -7.58
N ALA A 282 -2.26 -0.38 -8.06
CA ALA A 282 -3.62 -0.71 -7.66
C ALA A 282 -4.62 0.47 -7.73
N GLY A 283 -4.43 1.39 -8.68
CA GLY A 283 -5.18 2.65 -8.75
C GLY A 283 -6.61 2.51 -9.29
N ILE A 284 -7.53 3.32 -8.76
CA ILE A 284 -8.97 3.37 -9.12
C ILE A 284 -9.44 4.74 -9.63
#